data_AF-A0A5N4DCI6-F1
#
_entry.id   AF-A0A5N4DCI6-F1
#
_cell.length_a   1.000
_cell.length_b   1.000
_cell.length_c   1.000
_cell.angle_alpha   90.00
_cell.angle_beta   90.00
_cell.angle_gamma   90.00
#
_symmetry.space_group_name_H-M   'P 1'
#
loop_
_entity.id
_entity.type
_entity.pdbx_description
1 polymer ?
#
loop_
_entity_poly.entity_id
_entity_poly.type
_entity_poly.pdbx_seq_one_letter_code
_entity_poly.pdbx_strand_id
1 'polypeptide(L)'
;MLRALTCALRLLRSWRPLGARGCASEPAAAGREIQVCPLEGPEQGITEILMNRPRARNALGHVFVSELLEALAQLREDRQVRVLIFRSGVKGVFCAGADLKEREQMSNAEVGVFVQRLRGLMNEIAAFPAPTIAAMDGFALGGGLELALACDLRVAGGTQRLPRCLGVALAKELIFTGRRLSGMQAQALGLVNHAVAQNEEGNAAYHRARALAQEILPQAPIAVRLGKVAIDRGMEVDIASGMAIEGICYAQNIPTRDRLEGMAAFREKRPPRFVGE
;
A
#
# COMPACT_ATOMS: atom_id res chain seq x y z
N MET A 1 7.15 51.38 -29.82
CA MET A 1 6.80 49.95 -30.00
C MET A 1 7.90 49.34 -30.87
N LEU A 2 8.67 48.32 -30.50
CA LEU A 2 8.77 47.51 -29.28
C LEU A 2 10.22 47.55 -28.75
N ARG A 3 10.40 47.70 -27.43
CA ARG A 3 11.61 47.29 -26.69
C ARG A 3 11.15 46.27 -25.65
N ALA A 4 11.56 45.00 -25.80
CA ALA A 4 11.66 43.95 -24.76
C ALA A 4 11.55 42.56 -25.42
N LEU A 5 12.67 41.83 -25.58
CA LEU A 5 12.65 40.37 -25.85
C LEU A 5 14.04 39.68 -25.73
N THR A 6 14.82 40.00 -24.68
CA THR A 6 16.11 39.31 -24.40
C THR A 6 16.42 39.17 -22.91
N CYS A 7 15.50 38.62 -22.10
CA CYS A 7 15.86 38.10 -20.76
C CYS A 7 14.84 37.09 -20.19
N ALA A 8 14.74 35.89 -20.79
CA ALA A 8 13.83 34.84 -20.31
C ALA A 8 14.31 33.40 -20.63
N LEU A 9 15.63 33.15 -20.63
CA LEU A 9 16.22 31.84 -20.94
C LEU A 9 17.41 31.52 -20.02
N ARG A 10 17.16 31.41 -18.70
CA ARG A 10 18.15 30.93 -17.72
C ARG A 10 17.50 30.53 -16.39
N LEU A 11 16.73 29.43 -16.37
CA LEU A 11 16.39 28.69 -15.14
C LEU A 11 15.97 27.22 -15.40
N LEU A 12 16.50 26.60 -16.45
CA LEU A 12 16.47 25.13 -16.59
C LEU A 12 17.58 24.54 -15.72
N ARG A 13 17.25 24.14 -14.49
CA ARG A 13 18.12 23.25 -13.71
C ARG A 13 18.19 21.91 -14.45
N SER A 14 19.38 21.54 -14.88
CA SER A 14 19.63 20.23 -15.49
C SER A 14 19.30 19.11 -14.49
N TRP A 15 18.32 18.26 -14.84
CA TRP A 15 18.21 16.95 -14.22
C TRP A 15 19.51 16.19 -14.44
N ARG A 16 20.10 15.68 -13.36
CA ARG A 16 21.13 14.64 -13.42
C ARG A 16 20.46 13.30 -13.10
N PRO A 17 20.68 12.24 -13.89
CA PRO A 17 20.26 10.91 -13.49
C PRO A 17 21.03 10.51 -12.21
N LEU A 18 20.34 9.81 -11.30
CA LEU A 18 20.97 9.18 -10.15
C LEU A 18 21.87 8.05 -10.66
N GLY A 19 23.17 8.34 -10.79
CA GLY A 19 24.17 7.35 -11.16
C GLY A 19 24.35 6.33 -10.04
N ALA A 20 24.45 5.05 -10.42
CA ALA A 20 24.59 3.93 -9.49
C ALA A 20 25.75 4.14 -8.50
N ARG A 21 25.45 3.99 -7.21
CA ARG A 21 26.42 3.73 -6.15
C ARG A 21 26.09 2.37 -5.56
N GLY A 22 27.06 1.46 -5.58
CA GLY A 22 26.88 0.12 -5.02
C GLY A 22 26.67 0.15 -3.50
N CYS A 23 26.18 -0.95 -2.95
CA CYS A 23 25.84 -1.10 -1.52
C CYS A 23 27.03 -0.81 -0.59
N ALA A 24 27.14 0.46 -0.17
CA ALA A 24 27.78 0.88 1.05
C ALA A 24 26.70 1.58 1.89
N SER A 25 26.47 1.10 3.10
CA SER A 25 25.43 1.63 3.99
C SER A 25 25.75 3.07 4.41
N GLU A 26 25.13 4.06 3.77
CA GLU A 26 25.14 5.45 4.26
C GLU A 26 24.29 5.55 5.55
N PRO A 27 24.83 6.05 6.67
CA PRO A 27 24.09 6.18 7.92
C PRO A 27 23.19 7.42 7.92
N ALA A 28 22.09 7.37 7.14
CA ALA A 28 21.24 8.53 6.85
C ALA A 28 19.81 8.47 7.48
N ALA A 29 19.50 7.45 8.28
CA ALA A 29 18.11 7.14 8.70
C ALA A 29 17.86 7.10 10.22
N ALA A 30 18.70 7.74 11.05
CA ALA A 30 18.65 7.64 12.52
C ALA A 30 17.44 8.31 13.22
N GLY A 31 16.44 8.79 12.48
CA GLY A 31 15.30 9.53 13.05
C GLY A 31 13.96 9.49 12.31
N ARG A 32 13.85 8.84 11.14
CA ARG A 32 12.55 8.65 10.45
C ARG A 32 11.83 7.42 10.99
N GLU A 33 10.53 7.57 11.24
CA GLU A 33 9.63 6.50 11.70
C GLU A 33 9.12 5.65 10.52
N ILE A 34 9.11 6.23 9.31
CA ILE A 34 8.77 5.57 8.05
C ILE A 34 9.97 5.58 7.08
N GLN A 35 10.28 4.42 6.50
CA GLN A 35 11.33 4.27 5.48
C GLN A 35 10.74 3.65 4.21
N VAL A 36 11.17 4.14 3.05
CA VAL A 36 10.78 3.64 1.73
C VAL A 36 11.96 2.85 1.18
N CYS A 37 11.75 1.57 0.88
CA CYS A 37 12.80 0.65 0.44
C CYS A 37 12.38 -0.03 -0.87
N PRO A 38 12.75 0.53 -2.03
CA PRO A 38 12.61 -0.16 -3.32
C PRO A 38 13.47 -1.44 -3.33
N LEU A 39 12.95 -2.52 -3.89
CA LEU A 39 13.73 -3.75 -4.10
C LEU A 39 14.43 -3.73 -5.47
N GLU A 40 15.58 -4.41 -5.53
CA GLU A 40 16.47 -4.44 -6.70
C GLU A 40 16.47 -5.82 -7.40
N GLY A 41 17.12 -5.89 -8.56
CA GLY A 41 17.33 -7.14 -9.29
C GLY A 41 16.00 -7.79 -9.74
N PRO A 42 15.77 -9.09 -9.48
CA PRO A 42 14.57 -9.78 -9.94
C PRO A 42 13.27 -9.29 -9.27
N GLU A 43 13.38 -8.52 -8.19
CA GLU A 43 12.25 -7.94 -7.45
C GLU A 43 12.00 -6.46 -7.79
N GLN A 44 12.69 -5.92 -8.81
CA GLN A 44 12.51 -4.55 -9.27
C GLN A 44 11.03 -4.26 -9.57
N GLY A 45 10.50 -3.23 -8.91
CA GLY A 45 9.09 -2.84 -8.98
C GLY A 45 8.28 -3.23 -7.73
N ILE A 46 8.82 -4.04 -6.83
CA ILE A 46 8.36 -4.10 -5.44
C ILE A 46 8.98 -2.94 -4.67
N THR A 47 8.18 -2.22 -3.90
CA THR A 47 8.67 -1.23 -2.92
C THR A 47 8.07 -1.52 -1.55
N GLU A 48 8.89 -1.41 -0.51
CA GLU A 48 8.46 -1.60 0.86
C GLU A 48 8.28 -0.25 1.57
N ILE A 49 7.22 -0.15 2.37
CA ILE A 49 7.09 0.83 3.45
C ILE A 49 7.42 0.10 4.75
N LEU A 50 8.62 0.41 5.28
CA LEU A 50 9.10 -0.11 6.55
C LEU A 50 8.68 0.85 7.67
N MET A 51 7.72 0.40 8.47
CA MET A 51 7.25 1.09 9.67
C MET A 51 8.16 0.75 10.87
N ASN A 52 8.90 1.74 11.37
CA ASN A 52 9.91 1.53 12.40
C ASN A 52 9.88 2.60 13.50
N ARG A 53 8.89 2.51 14.39
CA ARG A 53 8.74 3.31 15.61
C ARG A 53 8.69 2.40 16.85
N PRO A 54 9.82 1.74 17.25
CA PRO A 54 9.81 0.71 18.30
C PRO A 54 9.31 1.24 19.66
N ARG A 55 9.74 2.47 20.03
CA ARG A 55 9.40 3.12 21.31
C ARG A 55 7.90 3.29 21.55
N ALA A 56 7.12 3.38 20.48
CA ALA A 56 5.66 3.51 20.53
C ALA A 56 4.93 2.31 19.90
N ARG A 57 5.63 1.19 19.63
CA ARG A 57 5.04 -0.02 19.00
C ARG A 57 4.31 0.30 17.69
N ASN A 58 4.92 1.11 16.83
CA ASN A 58 4.32 1.59 15.57
C ASN A 58 2.94 2.26 15.76
N ALA A 59 2.68 2.91 16.90
CA ALA A 59 1.45 3.67 17.06
C ALA A 59 1.39 4.85 16.09
N LEU A 60 0.20 5.08 15.53
CA LEU A 60 -0.14 6.15 14.60
C LEU A 60 -0.19 7.48 15.35
N GLY A 61 0.98 8.08 15.52
CA GLY A 61 1.19 9.44 16.01
C GLY A 61 1.28 10.47 14.88
N HIS A 62 1.42 11.75 15.24
CA HIS A 62 1.46 12.86 14.30
C HIS A 62 2.60 12.75 13.29
N VAL A 63 3.81 12.38 13.73
CA VAL A 63 5.01 12.23 12.89
C VAL A 63 4.84 11.04 11.94
N PHE A 64 4.63 9.84 12.49
CA PHE A 64 4.32 8.62 11.74
C PHE A 64 3.29 8.84 10.60
N VAL A 65 2.16 9.50 10.90
CA VAL A 65 1.10 9.77 9.92
C VAL A 65 1.54 10.82 8.88
N SER A 66 2.36 11.81 9.25
CA SER A 66 2.94 12.76 8.28
C SER A 66 3.88 12.07 7.30
N GLU A 67 4.88 11.34 7.81
CA GLU A 67 5.89 10.67 6.98
C GLU A 67 5.26 9.61 6.09
N LEU A 68 4.22 8.91 6.56
CA LEU A 68 3.52 7.90 5.76
C LEU A 68 2.70 8.53 4.64
N LEU A 69 2.04 9.68 4.88
CA LEU A 69 1.35 10.43 3.82
C LEU A 69 2.35 11.01 2.79
N GLU A 70 3.50 11.51 3.23
CA GLU A 70 4.58 12.00 2.36
C GLU A 70 5.11 10.87 1.46
N ALA A 71 5.41 9.70 2.04
CA ALA A 71 5.86 8.51 1.31
C ALA A 71 4.83 8.04 0.28
N LEU A 72 3.54 7.99 0.64
CA LEU A 72 2.46 7.61 -0.29
C LEU A 72 2.30 8.60 -1.44
N ALA A 73 2.38 9.91 -1.16
CA ALA A 73 2.32 10.95 -2.19
C ALA A 73 3.49 10.85 -3.17
N GLN A 74 4.72 10.61 -2.67
CA GLN A 74 5.89 10.40 -3.52
C GLN A 74 5.77 9.14 -4.39
N LEU A 75 5.35 8.01 -3.79
CA LEU A 75 5.25 6.73 -4.50
C LEU A 75 4.08 6.66 -5.50
N ARG A 76 3.05 7.51 -5.34
CA ARG A 76 1.91 7.59 -6.27
C ARG A 76 2.33 8.05 -7.66
N GLU A 77 3.35 8.91 -7.75
CA GLU A 77 3.90 9.42 -9.01
C GLU A 77 4.97 8.50 -9.62
N ASP A 78 5.52 7.56 -8.84
CA ASP A 78 6.54 6.63 -9.33
C ASP A 78 5.91 5.47 -10.13
N ARG A 79 6.01 5.58 -11.45
CA ARG A 79 5.50 4.56 -12.38
C ARG A 79 6.20 3.21 -12.24
N GLN A 80 7.41 3.14 -11.67
CA GLN A 80 8.15 1.89 -11.45
C GLN A 80 7.51 1.01 -10.38
N VAL A 81 6.72 1.59 -9.45
CA VAL A 81 6.04 0.83 -8.38
C VAL A 81 4.96 -0.06 -9.00
N ARG A 82 5.21 -1.38 -9.02
CA ARG A 82 4.28 -2.43 -9.44
C ARG A 82 3.54 -3.05 -8.26
N VAL A 83 4.17 -3.15 -7.09
CA VAL A 83 3.55 -3.63 -5.84
C VAL A 83 4.14 -2.86 -4.65
N LEU A 84 3.30 -2.51 -3.67
CA LEU A 84 3.70 -1.80 -2.46
C LEU A 84 3.43 -2.66 -1.20
N ILE A 85 4.47 -3.00 -0.45
CA ILE A 85 4.36 -3.84 0.75
C ILE A 85 4.51 -2.99 2.02
N PHE A 86 3.50 -2.98 2.89
CA PHE A 86 3.60 -2.40 4.22
C PHE A 86 4.09 -3.46 5.18
N ARG A 87 5.22 -3.21 5.85
CA ARG A 87 5.82 -4.13 6.82
C ARG A 87 6.29 -3.39 8.07
N SER A 88 6.55 -4.15 9.12
CA SER A 88 7.12 -3.62 10.37
C SER A 88 8.63 -3.94 10.48
N GLY A 89 9.37 -3.02 11.09
CA GLY A 89 10.71 -3.25 11.64
C GLY A 89 10.69 -3.64 13.13
N VAL A 90 9.53 -3.64 13.77
CA VAL A 90 9.36 -3.91 15.21
C VAL A 90 8.91 -5.36 15.42
N LYS A 91 9.77 -6.20 16.00
CA LYS A 91 9.48 -7.63 16.23
C LYS A 91 8.18 -7.81 17.04
N GLY A 92 7.28 -8.66 16.54
CA GLY A 92 6.00 -8.99 17.19
C GLY A 92 4.93 -7.90 17.16
N VAL A 93 5.16 -6.77 16.47
CA VAL A 93 4.16 -5.70 16.31
C VAL A 93 4.10 -5.25 14.85
N PHE A 94 2.90 -5.21 14.26
CA PHE A 94 2.68 -4.53 12.99
C PHE A 94 2.43 -3.03 13.23
N CYS A 95 1.34 -2.71 13.94
CA CYS A 95 0.96 -1.36 14.35
C CYS A 95 -0.04 -1.42 15.52
N ALA A 96 0.25 -0.73 16.61
CA ALA A 96 -0.57 -0.75 17.83
C ALA A 96 -1.87 0.08 17.78
N GLY A 97 -2.14 0.80 16.68
CA GLY A 97 -3.29 1.70 16.55
C GLY A 97 -2.95 3.15 16.82
N ALA A 98 -3.95 3.97 17.16
CA ALA A 98 -3.72 5.38 17.49
C ALA A 98 -2.77 5.54 18.68
N ASP A 99 -1.90 6.55 18.64
CA ASP A 99 -1.05 6.85 19.80
C ASP A 99 -1.88 7.40 20.96
N LEU A 100 -2.01 6.60 22.02
CA LEU A 100 -2.81 6.95 23.19
C LEU A 100 -2.16 8.02 24.07
N LYS A 101 -0.83 8.20 24.01
CA LYS A 101 -0.12 9.25 24.76
C LYS A 101 -0.29 10.61 24.09
N GLU A 102 -0.20 10.63 22.77
CA GLU A 102 -0.54 11.84 22.00
C GLU A 102 -2.04 12.15 22.15
N ARG A 103 -2.91 11.13 22.14
CA ARG A 103 -4.36 11.30 22.35
C ARG A 103 -4.72 11.91 23.70
N GLU A 104 -4.05 11.52 24.78
CA GLU A 104 -4.28 12.04 26.14
C GLU A 104 -4.03 13.55 26.24
N GLN A 105 -3.19 14.10 25.37
CA GLN A 105 -2.83 15.53 25.33
C GLN A 105 -3.72 16.37 24.39
N MET A 106 -4.64 15.74 23.64
CA MET A 106 -5.52 16.43 22.69
C MET A 106 -6.81 16.93 23.34
N SER A 107 -7.21 18.16 23.00
CA SER A 107 -8.59 18.62 23.20
C SER A 107 -9.59 17.86 22.30
N ASN A 108 -10.87 17.86 22.66
CA ASN A 108 -11.93 17.20 21.89
C ASN A 108 -11.99 17.65 20.41
N ALA A 109 -11.63 18.91 20.11
CA ALA A 109 -11.58 19.43 18.75
C ALA A 109 -10.39 18.82 17.96
N GLU A 110 -9.21 18.76 18.56
CA GLU A 110 -8.01 18.16 17.96
C GLU A 110 -8.19 16.65 17.76
N VAL A 111 -8.86 15.95 18.69
CA VAL A 111 -9.24 14.54 18.51
C VAL A 111 -10.08 14.35 17.24
N GLY A 112 -11.05 15.21 16.99
CA GLY A 112 -11.88 15.18 15.79
C GLY A 112 -11.05 15.33 14.51
N VAL A 113 -10.20 16.35 14.46
CA VAL A 113 -9.29 16.62 13.33
C VAL A 113 -8.32 15.45 13.09
N PHE A 114 -7.69 14.94 14.16
CA PHE A 114 -6.72 13.86 14.05
C PHE A 114 -7.37 12.53 13.61
N VAL A 115 -8.57 12.21 14.09
CA VAL A 115 -9.32 11.03 13.62
C VAL A 115 -9.70 11.16 12.14
N GLN A 116 -10.07 12.35 11.66
CA GLN A 116 -10.28 12.56 10.22
C GLN A 116 -8.98 12.40 9.42
N ARG A 117 -7.84 12.88 9.94
CA ARG A 117 -6.52 12.68 9.33
C ARG A 117 -6.14 11.20 9.21
N LEU A 118 -6.41 10.40 10.26
CA LEU A 118 -6.22 8.95 10.23
C LEU A 118 -7.09 8.28 9.15
N ARG A 119 -8.38 8.65 9.03
CA ARG A 119 -9.25 8.15 7.95
C ARG A 119 -8.75 8.56 6.57
N GLY A 120 -8.26 9.79 6.42
CA GLY A 120 -7.62 10.29 5.20
C GLY A 120 -6.44 9.40 4.77
N LEU A 121 -5.53 9.11 5.69
CA LEU A 121 -4.43 8.15 5.46
C LEU A 121 -4.94 6.77 4.99
N MET A 122 -5.96 6.20 5.65
CA MET A 122 -6.51 4.91 5.21
C MET A 122 -7.17 4.98 3.83
N ASN A 123 -7.68 6.14 3.43
CA ASN A 123 -8.25 6.33 2.09
C ASN A 123 -7.16 6.50 1.03
N GLU A 124 -6.05 7.18 1.35
CA GLU A 124 -4.89 7.30 0.46
C GLU A 124 -4.25 5.93 0.16
N ILE A 125 -4.09 5.08 1.19
CA ILE A 125 -3.58 3.71 1.02
C ILE A 125 -4.53 2.88 0.15
N ALA A 126 -5.84 2.90 0.45
CA ALA A 126 -6.83 2.16 -0.34
C ALA A 126 -6.86 2.63 -1.81
N ALA A 127 -6.80 3.94 -2.04
CA ALA A 127 -6.73 4.53 -3.36
C ALA A 127 -5.33 4.53 -4.00
N PHE A 128 -4.34 3.83 -3.44
CA PHE A 128 -3.01 3.75 -4.03
C PHE A 128 -3.07 2.99 -5.38
N PRO A 129 -2.40 3.45 -6.46
CA PRO A 129 -2.68 2.94 -7.81
C PRO A 129 -2.27 1.48 -8.01
N ALA A 130 -1.11 1.08 -7.46
CA ALA A 130 -0.60 -0.28 -7.54
C ALA A 130 -1.20 -1.18 -6.43
N PRO A 131 -1.22 -2.50 -6.60
CA PRO A 131 -1.54 -3.44 -5.53
C PRO A 131 -0.71 -3.19 -4.27
N THR A 132 -1.38 -3.23 -3.13
CA THR A 132 -0.82 -3.02 -1.80
C THR A 132 -0.98 -4.27 -0.95
N ILE A 133 0.04 -4.63 -0.14
CA ILE A 133 0.03 -5.84 0.69
C ILE A 133 0.42 -5.48 2.12
N ALA A 134 -0.35 -5.94 3.12
CA ALA A 134 -0.04 -5.72 4.53
C ALA A 134 0.60 -6.97 5.17
N ALA A 135 1.91 -6.91 5.44
CA ALA A 135 2.69 -7.98 6.05
C ALA A 135 2.67 -7.91 7.59
N MET A 136 1.74 -8.63 8.21
CA MET A 136 1.55 -8.67 9.67
C MET A 136 2.29 -9.83 10.36
N ASP A 137 3.56 -9.60 10.67
CA ASP A 137 4.37 -10.48 11.52
C ASP A 137 4.16 -10.26 13.04
N GLY A 138 3.09 -9.55 13.41
CA GLY A 138 2.86 -9.13 14.78
C GLY A 138 1.51 -8.44 14.98
N PHE A 139 1.27 -7.95 16.20
CA PHE A 139 -0.02 -7.35 16.56
C PHE A 139 -0.37 -6.15 15.67
N ALA A 140 -1.54 -6.24 15.02
CA ALA A 140 -2.24 -5.12 14.39
C ALA A 140 -3.50 -4.84 15.22
N LEU A 141 -3.61 -3.64 15.80
CA LEU A 141 -4.69 -3.26 16.71
C LEU A 141 -5.30 -1.91 16.30
N GLY A 142 -6.62 -1.77 16.42
CA GLY A 142 -7.34 -0.52 16.13
C GLY A 142 -6.93 0.09 14.78
N GLY A 143 -6.42 1.32 14.79
CA GLY A 143 -5.92 1.99 13.58
C GLY A 143 -4.84 1.25 12.79
N GLY A 144 -4.04 0.38 13.42
CA GLY A 144 -3.04 -0.44 12.72
C GLY A 144 -3.66 -1.60 11.96
N LEU A 145 -4.80 -2.05 12.44
CA LEU A 145 -5.65 -3.05 11.82
C LEU A 145 -6.55 -2.40 10.74
N GLU A 146 -6.88 -1.11 10.87
CA GLU A 146 -7.47 -0.27 9.81
C GLU A 146 -6.49 0.05 8.67
N LEU A 147 -5.21 0.27 8.98
CA LEU A 147 -4.12 0.43 8.01
C LEU A 147 -3.94 -0.84 7.20
N ALA A 148 -3.86 -1.98 7.90
CA ALA A 148 -3.87 -3.28 7.25
C ALA A 148 -5.13 -3.48 6.39
N LEU A 149 -6.30 -3.01 6.85
CA LEU A 149 -7.54 -3.03 6.05
C LEU A 149 -7.54 -2.09 4.84
N ALA A 150 -6.64 -1.11 4.76
CA ALA A 150 -6.57 -0.20 3.63
C ALA A 150 -5.74 -0.77 2.47
N CYS A 151 -4.64 -1.46 2.78
CA CYS A 151 -3.84 -2.21 1.81
C CYS A 151 -4.71 -3.26 1.08
N ASP A 152 -4.41 -3.76 -0.10
CA ASP A 152 -5.36 -4.57 -0.90
C ASP A 152 -5.46 -6.04 -0.46
N LEU A 153 -4.32 -6.65 -0.10
CA LEU A 153 -4.20 -8.05 0.36
C LEU A 153 -3.76 -8.06 1.84
N ARG A 154 -4.54 -8.69 2.75
CA ARG A 154 -4.71 -8.19 4.14
C ARG A 154 -4.95 -9.22 5.24
N VAL A 155 -4.96 -8.69 6.48
CA VAL A 155 -5.63 -9.10 7.73
C VAL A 155 -6.22 -7.82 8.36
N ALA A 156 -7.33 -7.85 9.10
CA ALA A 156 -8.30 -6.73 9.01
C ALA A 156 -9.11 -6.28 10.26
N GLY A 157 -9.57 -5.01 10.27
CA GLY A 157 -10.50 -4.40 11.25
C GLY A 157 -10.83 -2.92 10.97
N GLY A 158 -12.09 -2.48 11.14
CA GLY A 158 -12.56 -1.09 10.90
C GLY A 158 -14.06 -1.02 10.53
N THR A 159 -14.80 0.02 10.95
CA THR A 159 -16.30 0.00 10.97
C THR A 159 -16.99 -0.10 9.61
N GLN A 160 -16.30 0.22 8.51
CA GLN A 160 -16.84 0.12 7.14
C GLN A 160 -16.27 -1.05 6.34
N ARG A 161 -14.96 -1.32 6.49
CA ARG A 161 -14.27 -2.35 5.75
C ARG A 161 -14.43 -3.74 6.38
N LEU A 162 -14.48 -3.86 7.72
CA LEU A 162 -14.66 -5.16 8.39
C LEU A 162 -16.03 -5.83 8.08
N PRO A 163 -17.17 -5.11 8.06
CA PRO A 163 -18.45 -5.70 7.63
C PRO A 163 -18.48 -6.13 6.17
N ARG A 164 -17.69 -5.48 5.29
CA ARG A 164 -17.55 -5.89 3.88
C ARG A 164 -16.73 -7.17 3.72
N CYS A 165 -15.75 -7.41 4.60
CA CYS A 165 -14.96 -8.65 4.60
C CYS A 165 -15.66 -9.83 5.30
N LEU A 166 -16.31 -9.60 6.44
CA LEU A 166 -16.83 -10.67 7.32
C LEU A 166 -18.36 -10.79 7.38
N GLY A 167 -19.09 -9.89 6.72
CA GLY A 167 -20.51 -9.69 6.98
C GLY A 167 -20.78 -8.93 8.29
N VAL A 168 -21.98 -8.34 8.38
CA VAL A 168 -22.34 -7.39 9.44
C VAL A 168 -22.34 -8.01 10.85
N ALA A 169 -22.82 -9.25 10.99
CA ALA A 169 -22.99 -9.89 12.31
C ALA A 169 -21.65 -10.17 12.99
N LEU A 170 -20.72 -10.84 12.30
CA LEU A 170 -19.41 -11.19 12.82
C LEU A 170 -18.53 -9.93 13.01
N ALA A 171 -18.62 -8.96 12.10
CA ALA A 171 -17.95 -7.66 12.29
C ALA A 171 -18.43 -6.95 13.57
N LYS A 172 -19.74 -6.96 13.85
CA LYS A 172 -20.29 -6.43 15.12
C LYS A 172 -19.80 -7.22 16.33
N GLU A 173 -19.77 -8.56 16.28
CA GLU A 173 -19.25 -9.38 17.38
C GLU A 173 -17.81 -9.00 17.73
N LEU A 174 -16.91 -8.93 16.74
CA LEU A 174 -15.51 -8.59 16.97
C LEU A 174 -15.34 -7.15 17.49
N ILE A 175 -16.12 -6.19 16.97
CA ILE A 175 -16.10 -4.80 17.44
C ILE A 175 -16.63 -4.67 18.88
N PHE A 176 -17.75 -5.32 19.21
CA PHE A 176 -18.38 -5.21 20.53
C PHE A 176 -17.60 -5.96 21.62
N THR A 177 -16.97 -7.09 21.28
CA THR A 177 -16.20 -7.90 22.24
C THR A 177 -14.72 -7.48 22.35
N GLY A 178 -14.19 -6.75 21.37
CA GLY A 178 -12.74 -6.49 21.27
C GLY A 178 -11.90 -7.76 21.13
N ARG A 179 -12.50 -8.89 20.71
CA ARG A 179 -11.86 -10.20 20.65
C ARG A 179 -10.65 -10.17 19.71
N ARG A 180 -9.51 -10.66 20.21
CA ARG A 180 -8.30 -10.88 19.41
C ARG A 180 -8.40 -12.22 18.67
N LEU A 181 -7.94 -12.24 17.43
CA LEU A 181 -7.85 -13.43 16.59
C LEU A 181 -6.39 -13.80 16.34
N SER A 182 -6.10 -15.10 16.30
CA SER A 182 -4.86 -15.62 15.71
C SER A 182 -4.91 -15.54 14.17
N GLY A 183 -3.76 -15.62 13.50
CA GLY A 183 -3.70 -15.65 12.03
C GLY A 183 -4.55 -16.78 11.42
N MET A 184 -4.52 -17.98 12.02
CA MET A 184 -5.34 -19.12 11.57
C MET A 184 -6.84 -18.88 11.70
N GLN A 185 -7.29 -18.30 12.81
CA GLN A 185 -8.70 -17.92 12.98
C GLN A 185 -9.09 -16.81 12.00
N ALA A 186 -8.22 -15.83 11.79
CA ALA A 186 -8.43 -14.77 10.82
C ALA A 186 -8.57 -15.35 9.39
N GLN A 187 -7.76 -16.35 9.01
CA GLN A 187 -7.91 -17.03 7.71
C GLN A 187 -9.21 -17.83 7.61
N ALA A 188 -9.55 -18.61 8.63
CA ALA A 188 -10.77 -19.42 8.66
C ALA A 188 -12.05 -18.57 8.54
N LEU A 189 -12.01 -17.31 9.01
CA LEU A 189 -13.12 -16.36 8.90
C LEU A 189 -13.14 -15.57 7.57
N GLY A 190 -12.17 -15.76 6.68
CA GLY A 190 -12.02 -14.95 5.47
C GLY A 190 -11.50 -13.53 5.72
N LEU A 191 -11.00 -13.25 6.93
CA LEU A 191 -10.36 -11.98 7.28
C LEU A 191 -9.01 -11.79 6.57
N VAL A 192 -8.40 -12.91 6.13
CA VAL A 192 -7.06 -12.93 5.51
C VAL A 192 -7.01 -13.87 4.33
N ASN A 193 -6.21 -13.51 3.33
CA ASN A 193 -5.92 -14.37 2.18
C ASN A 193 -4.97 -15.52 2.57
N HIS A 194 -3.97 -15.25 3.42
CA HIS A 194 -2.98 -16.22 3.88
C HIS A 194 -2.62 -16.04 5.35
N ALA A 195 -2.60 -17.14 6.12
CA ALA A 195 -1.83 -17.24 7.35
C ALA A 195 -0.65 -18.21 7.13
N VAL A 196 0.47 -17.97 7.81
CA VAL A 196 1.67 -18.79 7.75
C VAL A 196 2.20 -19.03 9.16
N ALA A 197 2.87 -20.16 9.36
CA ALA A 197 3.60 -20.41 10.60
C ALA A 197 4.73 -19.39 10.74
N GLN A 198 4.92 -18.82 11.93
CA GLN A 198 5.96 -17.83 12.15
C GLN A 198 7.34 -18.50 12.24
N ASN A 199 8.36 -17.86 11.66
CA ASN A 199 9.75 -18.33 11.69
C ASN A 199 10.55 -17.67 12.84
N GLU A 200 11.78 -18.12 13.05
CA GLU A 200 12.64 -17.64 14.15
C GLU A 200 12.96 -16.14 14.07
N GLU A 201 13.15 -15.65 12.84
CA GLU A 201 13.40 -14.24 12.53
C GLU A 201 12.19 -13.36 12.92
N GLY A 202 10.97 -13.87 12.74
CA GLY A 202 9.72 -13.14 12.98
C GLY A 202 9.30 -12.31 11.76
N ASN A 203 9.46 -12.87 10.55
CA ASN A 203 9.21 -12.21 9.27
C ASN A 203 8.54 -13.14 8.22
N ALA A 204 7.91 -14.25 8.64
CA ALA A 204 7.27 -15.20 7.73
C ALA A 204 6.11 -14.61 6.92
N ALA A 205 5.30 -13.71 7.50
CA ALA A 205 4.21 -13.05 6.79
C ALA A 205 4.76 -12.10 5.72
N TYR A 206 5.85 -11.39 6.02
CA TYR A 206 6.62 -10.63 5.03
C TYR A 206 7.17 -11.49 3.89
N HIS A 207 7.75 -12.67 4.17
CA HIS A 207 8.19 -13.58 3.12
C HIS A 207 7.04 -14.06 2.22
N ARG A 208 5.85 -14.36 2.79
CA ARG A 208 4.67 -14.69 1.96
C ARG A 208 4.17 -13.48 1.17
N ALA A 209 4.23 -12.27 1.74
CA ALA A 209 3.88 -11.03 1.03
C ALA A 209 4.81 -10.76 -0.17
N ARG A 210 6.13 -10.99 -0.02
CA ARG A 210 7.09 -10.93 -1.15
C ARG A 210 6.78 -11.95 -2.23
N ALA A 211 6.56 -13.22 -1.85
CA ALA A 211 6.22 -14.26 -2.81
C ALA A 211 4.96 -13.88 -3.62
N LEU A 212 3.93 -13.38 -2.95
CA LEU A 212 2.70 -12.90 -3.61
C LEU A 212 2.94 -11.66 -4.49
N ALA A 213 3.83 -10.75 -4.09
CA ALA A 213 4.24 -9.63 -4.92
C ALA A 213 5.02 -10.09 -6.18
N GLN A 214 5.87 -11.12 -6.05
CA GLN A 214 6.57 -11.76 -7.17
C GLN A 214 5.63 -12.51 -8.12
N GLU A 215 4.49 -13.02 -7.63
CA GLU A 215 3.40 -13.56 -8.48
C GLU A 215 2.72 -12.46 -9.32
N ILE A 216 2.68 -11.21 -8.80
CA ILE A 216 2.07 -10.04 -9.46
C ILE A 216 3.05 -9.30 -10.41
N LEU A 217 4.34 -9.24 -10.10
CA LEU A 217 5.36 -8.54 -10.89
C LEU A 217 5.33 -8.79 -12.42
N PRO A 218 5.13 -10.03 -12.91
CA PRO A 218 5.12 -10.34 -14.35
C PRO A 218 3.85 -9.91 -15.09
N GLN A 219 2.84 -9.38 -14.40
CA GLN A 219 1.59 -8.94 -15.00
C GLN A 219 1.71 -7.53 -15.60
N ALA A 220 0.84 -7.18 -16.55
CA ALA A 220 0.86 -5.88 -17.23
C ALA A 220 0.49 -4.74 -16.25
N PRO A 221 1.39 -3.79 -15.94
CA PRO A 221 1.15 -2.81 -14.87
C PRO A 221 -0.12 -1.97 -15.07
N ILE A 222 -0.42 -1.55 -16.30
CA ILE A 222 -1.65 -0.79 -16.60
C ILE A 222 -2.89 -1.65 -16.33
N ALA A 223 -2.90 -2.91 -16.79
CA ALA A 223 -4.02 -3.81 -16.60
C ALA A 223 -4.28 -4.13 -15.13
N VAL A 224 -3.23 -4.33 -14.32
CA VAL A 224 -3.35 -4.58 -12.88
C VAL A 224 -3.92 -3.36 -12.15
N ARG A 225 -3.41 -2.15 -12.44
CA ARG A 225 -3.91 -0.89 -11.84
C ARG A 225 -5.38 -0.64 -12.20
N LEU A 226 -5.77 -0.89 -13.46
CA LEU A 226 -7.15 -0.72 -13.93
C LEU A 226 -8.08 -1.84 -13.42
N GLY A 227 -7.60 -3.06 -13.27
CA GLY A 227 -8.34 -4.15 -12.63
C GLY A 227 -8.68 -3.83 -11.17
N LYS A 228 -7.72 -3.27 -10.42
CA LYS A 228 -7.98 -2.73 -9.07
C LYS A 228 -9.08 -1.66 -9.10
N VAL A 229 -8.98 -0.66 -9.98
CA VAL A 229 -10.01 0.41 -10.09
C VAL A 229 -11.39 -0.16 -10.43
N ALA A 230 -11.48 -1.12 -11.35
CA ALA A 230 -12.73 -1.76 -11.73
C ALA A 230 -13.38 -2.49 -10.55
N ILE A 231 -12.60 -3.27 -9.79
CA ILE A 231 -13.08 -3.98 -8.60
C ILE A 231 -13.49 -3.00 -7.49
N ASP A 232 -12.60 -2.11 -7.07
CA ASP A 232 -12.82 -1.20 -5.93
C ASP A 232 -13.99 -0.24 -6.16
N ARG A 233 -14.21 0.21 -7.40
CA ARG A 233 -15.30 1.12 -7.74
C ARG A 233 -16.58 0.39 -8.12
N GLY A 234 -16.49 -0.74 -8.81
CA GLY A 234 -17.65 -1.55 -9.19
C GLY A 234 -18.36 -2.17 -7.99
N MET A 235 -17.64 -2.53 -6.93
CA MET A 235 -18.21 -3.11 -5.70
C MET A 235 -19.03 -2.14 -4.84
N GLU A 236 -18.90 -0.82 -5.06
CA GLU A 236 -19.61 0.22 -4.30
C GLU A 236 -20.81 0.81 -5.08
N VAL A 237 -21.20 0.19 -6.20
CA VAL A 237 -22.35 0.57 -7.04
C VAL A 237 -23.22 -0.65 -7.39
N ASP A 238 -24.33 -0.45 -8.09
CA ASP A 238 -25.10 -1.57 -8.65
C ASP A 238 -24.34 -2.28 -9.78
N ILE A 239 -24.75 -3.51 -10.11
CA ILE A 239 -24.05 -4.35 -11.09
C ILE A 239 -23.97 -3.73 -12.50
N ALA A 240 -24.99 -2.98 -12.95
CA ALA A 240 -24.98 -2.38 -14.27
C ALA A 240 -24.00 -1.19 -14.32
N SER A 241 -23.98 -0.36 -13.28
CA SER A 241 -22.95 0.68 -13.10
C SER A 241 -21.55 0.07 -12.97
N GLY A 242 -21.40 -1.06 -12.27
CA GLY A 242 -20.14 -1.79 -12.13
C GLY A 242 -19.60 -2.29 -13.48
N MET A 243 -20.45 -2.90 -14.31
CA MET A 243 -20.09 -3.34 -15.66
C MET A 243 -19.70 -2.16 -16.58
N ALA A 244 -20.33 -0.98 -16.42
CA ALA A 244 -19.93 0.21 -17.15
C ALA A 244 -18.52 0.71 -16.75
N ILE A 245 -18.20 0.67 -15.45
CA ILE A 245 -16.86 0.99 -14.94
C ILE A 245 -15.83 -0.02 -15.47
N GLU A 246 -16.14 -1.32 -15.47
CA GLU A 246 -15.29 -2.36 -16.05
C GLU A 246 -15.01 -2.08 -17.54
N GLY A 247 -16.03 -1.75 -18.32
CA GLY A 247 -15.88 -1.39 -19.74
C GLY A 247 -14.94 -0.20 -19.98
N ILE A 248 -15.00 0.84 -19.13
CA ILE A 248 -14.10 2.01 -19.18
C ILE A 248 -12.66 1.61 -18.81
N CYS A 249 -12.48 0.71 -17.84
CA CYS A 249 -11.17 0.19 -17.45
C CYS A 249 -10.58 -0.74 -18.54
N TYR A 250 -11.42 -1.55 -19.18
CA TYR A 250 -11.02 -2.40 -20.30
C TYR A 250 -10.61 -1.57 -21.53
N ALA A 251 -11.38 -0.53 -21.87
CA ALA A 251 -11.09 0.34 -23.01
C ALA A 251 -9.70 1.00 -22.92
N GLN A 252 -9.26 1.39 -21.73
CA GLN A 252 -7.92 1.94 -21.47
C GLN A 252 -6.78 0.93 -21.68
N ASN A 253 -7.05 -0.38 -21.64
CA ASN A 253 -6.05 -1.41 -21.96
C ASN A 253 -5.90 -1.66 -23.47
N ILE A 254 -6.87 -1.25 -24.31
CA ILE A 254 -6.84 -1.49 -25.76
C ILE A 254 -5.67 -0.78 -26.47
N PRO A 255 -5.32 0.49 -26.20
CA PRO A 255 -4.23 1.17 -26.89
C PRO A 255 -2.82 0.86 -26.35
N THR A 256 -2.67 0.03 -25.30
CA THR A 256 -1.37 -0.18 -24.64
C THR A 256 -0.41 -1.02 -25.49
N ARG A 257 0.89 -0.73 -25.35
CA ARG A 257 1.98 -1.57 -25.88
C ARG A 257 1.99 -2.93 -25.16
N ASP A 258 1.70 -2.95 -23.87
CA ASP A 258 1.60 -4.17 -23.07
C ASP A 258 0.59 -5.17 -23.65
N ARG A 259 -0.58 -4.72 -24.14
CA ARG A 259 -1.54 -5.63 -24.79
C ARG A 259 -0.96 -6.25 -26.07
N LEU A 260 -0.26 -5.46 -26.88
CA LEU A 260 0.37 -5.94 -28.11
C LEU A 260 1.50 -6.94 -27.81
N GLU A 261 2.31 -6.67 -26.80
CA GLU A 261 3.36 -7.57 -26.30
C GLU A 261 2.77 -8.88 -25.75
N GLY A 262 1.66 -8.83 -25.00
CA GLY A 262 0.97 -10.04 -24.53
C GLY A 262 0.50 -10.93 -25.68
N MET A 263 -0.05 -10.33 -26.74
CA MET A 263 -0.45 -11.05 -27.96
C MET A 263 0.75 -11.61 -28.74
N ALA A 264 1.87 -10.88 -28.79
CA ALA A 264 3.09 -11.33 -29.45
C ALA A 264 3.76 -12.48 -28.68
N ALA A 265 3.95 -12.33 -27.37
CA ALA A 265 4.53 -13.33 -26.49
C ALA A 265 3.73 -14.65 -26.51
N PHE A 266 2.39 -14.58 -26.53
CA PHE A 266 1.53 -15.77 -26.69
C PHE A 266 1.77 -16.47 -28.03
N ARG A 267 1.81 -15.73 -29.15
CA ARG A 267 2.08 -16.27 -30.50
C ARG A 267 3.47 -16.91 -30.58
N GLU A 268 4.45 -16.29 -29.94
CA GLU A 268 5.86 -16.69 -29.90
C GLU A 268 6.17 -17.75 -28.83
N LYS A 269 5.17 -18.14 -28.01
CA LYS A 269 5.30 -19.10 -26.90
C LYS A 269 6.40 -18.77 -25.89
N ARG A 270 6.58 -17.47 -25.59
CA ARG A 270 7.56 -16.97 -24.60
C ARG A 270 6.87 -16.20 -23.48
N PRO A 271 7.52 -16.00 -22.32
CA PRO A 271 7.04 -15.06 -21.32
C PRO A 271 6.92 -13.63 -21.90
N PRO A 272 5.86 -12.88 -21.56
CA PRO A 272 5.72 -11.47 -21.92
C PRO A 272 6.65 -10.58 -21.10
N ARG A 273 6.98 -9.41 -21.64
CA ARG A 273 7.84 -8.38 -21.03
C ARG A 273 7.11 -7.04 -20.98
N PHE A 274 6.14 -6.94 -20.07
CA PHE A 274 5.35 -5.73 -19.89
C PHE A 274 6.15 -4.59 -19.26
N VAL A 275 5.94 -3.37 -19.77
CA VAL A 275 6.63 -2.14 -19.37
C VAL A 275 5.71 -1.11 -18.72
N GLY A 276 4.38 -1.25 -18.84
CA GLY A 276 3.43 -0.27 -18.32
C GLY A 276 3.18 0.91 -19.28
N GLU A 277 3.14 0.62 -20.58
CA GLU A 277 2.88 1.54 -21.71
C GLU A 277 1.85 0.92 -22.68
#